data_AF-A0A9D9SZG9-F1
#
_entry.id   AF-A0A9D9SZG9-F1
#
_cell.length_a   1.000
_cell.length_b   1.000
_cell.length_c   1.000
_cell.angle_alpha   90.00
_cell.angle_beta   90.00
_cell.angle_gamma   90.00
#
_symmetry.space_group_name_H-M   'P 1'
#
loop_
_entity.id
_entity.type
_entity.pdbx_description
1 polymer ?
#
loop_
_entity_poly.entity_id
_entity_poly.type
_entity_poly.pdbx_seq_one_letter_code
_entity_poly.pdbx_strand_id
1 'polypeptide(L)'
;LDLGWMIYLHHFFQDFTPLVGLPGIPGMMRLDAVAASYEKLSAHQPRDLEFYALYAALRHGIVMARIGRRGAHFGESVLPPDPDDMIPHRAAIEAMMEGSYWATRR
;
A
#
# COMPACT_ATOMS: atom_id res chain seq x y z
N LEU A 1 -0.03 -13.14 -4.52
CA LEU A 1 1.01 -12.09 -4.51
C LEU A 1 0.65 -10.92 -5.42
N ASP A 2 0.45 -11.15 -6.72
CA ASP A 2 0.25 -10.07 -7.70
C ASP A 2 -1.00 -9.22 -7.46
N LEU A 3 -2.11 -9.85 -7.07
CA LEU A 3 -3.32 -9.13 -6.68
C LEU A 3 -3.06 -8.19 -5.49
N GLY A 4 -2.34 -8.67 -4.47
CA GLY A 4 -1.97 -7.85 -3.32
C GLY A 4 -1.13 -6.63 -3.70
N TRP A 5 -0.22 -6.78 -4.67
CA TRP A 5 0.57 -5.66 -5.19
C TRP A 5 -0.29 -4.61 -5.92
N MET A 6 -1.15 -5.05 -6.84
CA MET A 6 -2.04 -4.16 -7.58
C MET A 6 -3.03 -3.43 -6.65
N ILE A 7 -3.64 -4.16 -5.72
CA ILE A 7 -4.53 -3.63 -4.69
C ILE A 7 -3.79 -2.58 -3.86
N TYR A 8 -2.62 -2.92 -3.32
CA TYR A 8 -1.91 -2.03 -2.42
C TYR A 8 -1.42 -0.75 -3.09
N LEU A 9 -0.94 -0.80 -4.34
CA LEU A 9 -0.52 0.40 -5.05
C LEU A 9 -1.66 1.41 -5.19
N HIS A 10 -2.88 0.94 -5.49
CA HIS A 10 -4.05 1.82 -5.51
C HIS A 10 -4.33 2.38 -4.12
N HIS A 11 -4.33 1.55 -3.08
CA HIS A 11 -4.57 2.01 -1.72
C HIS A 11 -3.55 3.04 -1.24
N PHE A 12 -2.25 2.88 -1.56
CA PHE A 12 -1.22 3.87 -1.27
C PHE A 12 -1.56 5.25 -1.88
N PHE A 13 -1.94 5.30 -3.16
CA PHE A 13 -2.37 6.55 -3.78
C PHE A 13 -3.68 7.07 -3.22
N GLN A 14 -4.62 6.17 -2.88
CA GLN A 14 -5.88 6.53 -2.25
C GLN A 14 -5.67 7.15 -0.86
N ASP A 15 -4.69 6.67 -0.09
CA ASP A 15 -4.31 7.23 1.22
C ASP A 15 -3.60 8.58 1.05
N PHE A 16 -2.96 8.82 -0.09
CA PHE A 16 -2.33 10.09 -0.43
C PHE A 16 -3.33 11.17 -0.86
N THR A 17 -4.44 10.83 -1.53
CA THR A 17 -5.34 11.84 -2.10
C THR A 17 -5.92 12.84 -1.08
N PRO A 18 -6.32 12.46 0.15
CA PRO A 18 -6.82 13.41 1.13
C PRO A 18 -5.77 14.44 1.55
N LEU A 19 -4.48 14.06 1.55
CA LEU A 19 -3.36 14.95 1.88
C LEU A 19 -3.19 16.10 0.88
N VAL A 20 -3.71 15.92 -0.34
CA VAL A 20 -3.70 16.93 -1.42
C VAL A 20 -5.10 17.48 -1.72
N GLY A 21 -6.07 17.25 -0.84
CA GLY A 21 -7.43 17.78 -0.97
C GLY A 21 -8.28 17.11 -2.06
N LEU A 22 -7.90 15.90 -2.50
CA LEU A 22 -8.63 15.14 -3.52
C LEU A 22 -9.38 13.94 -2.90
N PRO A 23 -10.60 13.63 -3.39
CA PRO A 23 -11.40 12.52 -2.84
C PRO A 23 -10.87 11.13 -3.24
N GLY A 24 -10.06 11.05 -4.30
CA GLY A 24 -9.61 9.78 -4.88
C GLY A 24 -10.77 8.94 -5.44
N ILE A 25 -10.58 7.63 -5.48
CA ILE A 25 -11.51 6.63 -6.01
C ILE A 25 -11.64 5.47 -4.98
N PRO A 26 -12.31 5.69 -3.84
CA PRO A 26 -12.35 4.74 -2.72
C PRO A 26 -13.08 3.43 -3.03
N GLY A 27 -13.93 3.40 -4.06
CA GLY A 27 -14.61 2.18 -4.53
C GLY A 27 -13.75 1.28 -5.43
N MET A 28 -12.59 1.76 -5.90
CA MET A 28 -11.70 1.01 -6.77
C MET A 28 -10.71 0.15 -5.96
N MET A 29 -10.37 -1.03 -6.50
CA MET A 29 -9.43 -1.99 -5.89
C MET A 29 -9.77 -2.40 -4.44
N ARG A 30 -11.05 -2.45 -4.08
CA ARG A 30 -11.50 -3.10 -2.84
C ARG A 30 -11.14 -4.59 -2.86
N LEU A 31 -10.77 -5.15 -1.70
CA LEU A 31 -10.32 -6.54 -1.60
C LEU A 31 -11.43 -7.50 -2.06
N ASP A 32 -12.67 -7.27 -1.65
CA ASP A 32 -13.82 -8.11 -1.99
C ASP A 32 -14.12 -8.12 -3.50
N ALA A 33 -14.11 -6.94 -4.11
CA ALA A 33 -14.42 -6.73 -5.52
C ALA A 33 -13.34 -7.31 -6.43
N VAL A 34 -12.07 -7.17 -6.06
CA VAL A 34 -10.96 -7.76 -6.81
C VAL A 34 -11.00 -9.29 -6.70
N ALA A 35 -11.25 -9.84 -5.50
CA ALA A 35 -11.39 -11.29 -5.32
C ALA A 35 -12.52 -11.86 -6.18
N ALA A 36 -13.72 -11.27 -6.11
CA ALA A 36 -14.88 -11.71 -6.88
C ALA A 36 -14.66 -11.60 -8.40
N SER A 37 -14.03 -10.51 -8.85
CA SER A 37 -13.71 -10.33 -10.27
C SER A 37 -12.69 -11.36 -10.75
N TYR A 38 -11.65 -11.62 -9.96
CA TYR A 38 -10.64 -12.60 -10.30
C TYR A 38 -11.21 -14.02 -10.35
N GLU A 39 -12.03 -14.40 -9.37
CA GLU A 39 -12.70 -15.70 -9.32
C GLU A 39 -13.60 -15.92 -10.54
N LYS A 40 -14.42 -14.92 -10.89
CA LYS A 40 -15.29 -14.98 -12.07
C LYS A 40 -14.51 -15.23 -13.36
N LEU A 41 -13.33 -14.64 -13.50
CA LEU A 41 -12.54 -14.70 -14.74
C LEU A 41 -11.61 -15.91 -14.82
N SER A 42 -11.21 -16.47 -13.68
CA SER A 42 -10.17 -17.51 -13.61
C SER A 42 -10.64 -18.83 -13.02
N ALA A 43 -11.87 -18.89 -12.46
CA ALA A 43 -12.36 -19.98 -11.62
C ALA A 43 -11.49 -20.29 -10.39
N HIS A 44 -10.64 -19.35 -9.98
CA HIS A 44 -9.80 -19.46 -8.80
C HIS A 44 -10.18 -18.40 -7.76
N GLN A 45 -10.50 -18.83 -6.54
CA GLN A 45 -10.80 -17.94 -5.44
C GLN A 45 -9.51 -17.48 -4.72
N PRO A 46 -9.13 -16.19 -4.78
CA PRO A 46 -7.98 -15.69 -4.04
C PRO A 46 -8.23 -15.76 -2.53
N ARG A 47 -7.20 -16.10 -1.76
CA ARG A 47 -7.25 -16.19 -0.30
C ARG A 47 -6.23 -15.25 0.33
N ASP A 48 -6.46 -14.91 1.59
CA ASP A 48 -5.51 -14.17 2.43
C ASP A 48 -5.04 -12.85 1.81
N LEU A 49 -5.93 -12.13 1.12
CA LEU A 49 -5.59 -10.90 0.40
C LEU A 49 -5.10 -9.78 1.34
N GLU A 50 -5.58 -9.72 2.59
CA GLU A 50 -5.06 -8.79 3.61
C GLU A 50 -3.56 -9.04 3.87
N PHE A 51 -3.17 -10.32 4.05
CA PHE A 51 -1.77 -10.69 4.22
C PHE A 51 -0.93 -10.31 3.00
N TYR A 52 -1.40 -10.65 1.79
CA TYR A 52 -0.65 -10.34 0.58
C TYR A 52 -0.60 -8.84 0.26
N ALA A 53 -1.61 -8.06 0.65
CA ALA A 53 -1.59 -6.60 0.55
C ALA A 53 -0.63 -5.98 1.57
N LEU A 54 -0.61 -6.46 2.82
CA LEU A 54 0.40 -6.06 3.82
C LEU A 54 1.81 -6.41 3.35
N TYR A 55 2.01 -7.60 2.80
CA TYR A 55 3.31 -7.99 2.26
C TYR A 55 3.73 -7.11 1.07
N ALA A 56 2.80 -6.70 0.21
CA ALA A 56 3.06 -5.71 -0.83
C ALA A 56 3.41 -4.33 -0.25
N ALA A 57 2.73 -3.90 0.82
CA ALA A 57 3.02 -2.66 1.52
C ALA A 57 4.43 -2.59 2.09
N LEU A 58 4.88 -3.68 2.71
CA LEU A 58 6.25 -3.83 3.18
C LEU A 58 7.26 -3.73 2.04
N ARG A 59 7.04 -4.46 0.94
CA ARG A 59 7.92 -4.41 -0.25
C ARG A 59 7.97 -3.01 -0.85
N HIS A 60 6.83 -2.33 -0.93
CA HIS A 60 6.76 -0.93 -1.36
C HIS A 60 7.50 0.00 -0.39
N GLY A 61 7.42 -0.25 0.92
CA GLY A 61 8.19 0.47 1.94
C GLY A 61 9.70 0.35 1.73
N ILE A 62 10.18 -0.85 1.39
CA ILE A 62 11.59 -1.05 1.01
C ILE A 62 11.95 -0.19 -0.20
N VAL A 63 11.12 -0.15 -1.24
CA VAL A 63 11.33 0.71 -2.42
C VAL A 63 11.44 2.19 -2.01
N MET A 64 10.51 2.67 -1.18
CA MET A 64 10.51 4.06 -0.70
C MET A 64 11.76 4.40 0.10
N ALA A 65 12.19 3.51 1.01
CA ALA A 65 13.44 3.68 1.75
C ALA A 65 14.67 3.72 0.82
N ARG A 66 14.68 2.97 -0.29
CA ARG A 66 15.77 3.03 -1.28
C ARG A 66 15.73 4.34 -2.08
N ILE A 67 14.54 4.84 -2.43
CA ILE A 67 14.37 6.14 -3.09
C ILE A 67 14.87 7.26 -2.19
N GLY A 68 14.44 7.29 -0.91
CA GLY A 68 14.86 8.31 0.06
C GLY A 68 16.39 8.34 0.25
N ARG A 69 17.02 7.18 0.42
CA ARG A 69 18.49 7.08 0.49
C ARG A 69 19.19 7.55 -0.79
N ARG A 70 18.60 7.27 -1.95
CA ARG A 70 19.13 7.75 -3.23
C ARG A 70 19.04 9.28 -3.32
N GLY A 71 17.91 9.86 -2.93
CA GLY A 71 17.76 11.32 -2.86
C GLY A 71 18.80 11.96 -1.94
N ALA A 72 19.02 11.38 -0.76
CA ALA A 72 20.05 11.86 0.16
C ALA A 72 21.47 11.74 -0.41
N HIS A 73 21.78 10.65 -1.11
CA HIS A 73 23.07 10.47 -1.78
C HIS A 73 23.35 11.57 -2.82
N PHE A 74 22.31 12.03 -3.53
CA PHE A 74 22.42 13.09 -4.54
C PHE A 74 22.18 14.50 -3.98
N GLY A 75 21.97 14.66 -2.67
CA GLY A 75 21.75 15.96 -2.03
C GLY A 75 20.36 16.56 -2.23
N GLU A 76 19.37 15.77 -2.68
CA GLU A 76 17.97 16.19 -2.84
C GLU A 76 17.22 16.23 -1.49
N SER A 77 17.71 15.47 -0.50
CA SER A 77 17.15 15.39 0.85
C SER A 77 18.24 15.08 1.88
N VAL A 78 17.88 15.10 3.17
CA VAL A 78 18.76 14.69 4.27
C VAL A 78 18.27 13.36 4.82
N LEU A 79 19.20 12.49 5.25
CA LEU A 79 18.82 11.27 5.97
C LEU A 79 18.13 11.64 7.29
N PRO A 80 16.90 11.18 7.54
CA PRO A 80 16.23 11.40 8.82
C PRO A 80 16.94 10.63 9.95
N PRO A 81 16.78 11.08 11.21
CA PRO A 81 17.29 10.34 12.39
C PRO A 81 16.69 8.94 12.50
N ASP A 82 15.40 8.78 12.22
CA ASP A 82 14.75 7.48 12.08
C ASP A 82 14.70 7.09 10.59
N PRO A 83 15.37 6.00 10.17
CA PRO A 83 15.34 5.54 8.78
C PRO A 83 13.94 5.26 8.22
N ASP A 84 12.98 4.91 9.08
CA ASP A 84 11.61 4.57 8.66
C ASP A 84 10.80 5.81 8.28
N ASP A 85 11.26 7.02 8.65
CA ASP A 85 10.66 8.29 8.20
C ASP A 85 10.83 8.50 6.68
N MET A 86 11.66 7.69 6.01
CA MET A 86 11.74 7.65 4.55
C MET A 86 10.59 6.86 3.90
N ILE A 87 9.70 6.24 4.68
CA ILE A 87 8.56 5.45 4.20
C ILE A 87 7.27 6.26 4.39
N PRO A 88 6.74 6.92 3.34
CA PRO A 88 5.59 7.82 3.48
C PRO A 88 4.33 7.14 4.03
N HIS A 89 4.20 5.84 3.80
CA HIS A 89 3.06 5.02 4.21
C HIS A 89 3.36 4.11 5.41
N ARG A 90 4.34 4.47 6.26
CA ARG A 90 4.67 3.74 7.49
C ARG A 90 3.42 3.50 8.36
N ALA A 91 2.65 4.55 8.62
CA ALA A 91 1.44 4.47 9.43
C ALA A 91 0.39 3.50 8.85
N ALA A 92 0.32 3.34 7.53
CA ALA A 92 -0.58 2.37 6.89
C ALA A 92 -0.13 0.93 7.18
N ILE A 93 1.19 0.65 7.15
CA ILE A 93 1.74 -0.68 7.49
C ILE A 93 1.45 -1.01 8.96
N GLU A 94 1.64 -0.05 9.87
CA GLU A 94 1.34 -0.20 11.29
C GLU A 94 -0.16 -0.51 11.51
N ALA A 95 -1.05 0.28 10.89
CA ALA A 95 -2.50 0.04 10.94
C ALA A 95 -2.92 -1.32 10.35
N MET A 96 -2.21 -1.83 9.33
CA MET A 96 -2.47 -3.16 8.78
C MET A 96 -2.09 -4.28 9.75
N MET A 97 -0.97 -4.14 10.46
CA MET A 97 -0.54 -5.10 11.48
C MET A 97 -1.50 -5.11 12.68
N GLU A 98 -2.05 -3.96 13.03
CA GLU A 98 -3.08 -3.80 14.07
C GLU A 98 -4.49 -4.24 13.61
N GLY A 99 -4.66 -4.46 12.31
CA GLY A 99 -5.94 -4.83 11.68
C GLY A 99 -6.93 -3.67 11.50
N SER A 100 -6.60 -2.47 11.97
CA SER A 100 -7.45 -1.27 11.89
C SER A 100 -7.59 -0.73 10.46
N TYR A 101 -6.62 -1.03 9.58
CA TYR A 101 -6.61 -0.60 8.18
C TYR A 101 -7.79 -1.15 7.35
N TRP A 102 -8.23 -2.38 7.64
CA TRP A 102 -9.05 -3.15 6.71
C TRP A 102 -10.53 -2.75 6.66
N ALA A 103 -11.03 -2.08 7.70
CA ALA A 103 -12.44 -1.73 7.84
C ALA A 103 -12.99 -0.87 6.68
N THR A 104 -12.13 -0.11 6.00
CA THR A 104 -12.49 0.76 4.86
C THR A 104 -11.95 0.26 3.52
N ARG A 105 -11.43 -0.97 3.49
CA ARG A 105 -10.61 -1.52 2.39
C ARG A 105 -11.10 -2.89 1.90
N ARG A 106 -11.77 -3.64 2.76
CA ARG A 106 -12.66 -4.73 2.35
C ARG A 106 -13.76 -4.18 1.52
#